data_AF-A0A9J5WDS3-F1
#
_entry.id   AF-A0A9J5WDS3-F1
#
_cell.length_a   1.000
_cell.length_b   1.000
_cell.length_c   1.000
_cell.angle_alpha   90.00
_cell.angle_beta   90.00
_cell.angle_gamma   90.00
#
_symmetry.space_group_name_H-M   'P 1'
#
loop_
_entity.id
_entity.type
_entity.pdbx_description
1 polymer ?
#
loop_
_entity_poly.entity_id
_entity_poly.type
_entity_poly.pdbx_seq_one_letter_code
_entity_poly.pdbx_strand_id
1 'polypeptide(L)'
;MDSLEDLNLSECTRLEEFPEICGDMRHLSILNLGSPQIRSLPPSISGLRVLRLADCEILESIPETIRNLSDLSISDCNKLATLPNSLFE
;
A
#
# COMPACT_ATOMS: atom_id res chain seq x y z
N MET A 1 -17.36 2.50 0.13
CA MET A 1 -16.31 2.55 -0.92
C MET A 1 -16.39 1.26 -1.72
N ASP A 2 -17.60 0.90 -2.15
CA ASP A 2 -17.91 -0.50 -2.43
C ASP A 2 -17.60 -0.88 -3.88
N SER A 3 -16.97 0.05 -4.60
CA SER A 3 -16.61 -0.07 -6.01
C SER A 3 -15.27 0.57 -6.34
N LEU A 4 -14.50 1.05 -5.35
CA LEU A 4 -13.18 1.64 -5.63
C LEU A 4 -12.18 0.50 -5.85
N GLU A 5 -11.75 0.32 -7.10
CA GLU A 5 -10.87 -0.78 -7.50
C GLU A 5 -9.42 -0.35 -7.73
N ASP A 6 -9.19 0.91 -8.09
CA ASP A 6 -7.88 1.51 -8.33
C ASP A 6 -7.78 2.84 -7.56
N LEU A 7 -6.68 2.99 -6.82
CA LEU A 7 -6.32 4.21 -6.13
C LEU A 7 -4.88 4.59 -6.46
N ASN A 8 -4.72 5.76 -7.08
CA ASN A 8 -3.41 6.33 -7.40
C ASN A 8 -3.09 7.54 -6.52
N LEU A 9 -2.07 7.38 -5.68
CA LEU A 9 -1.49 8.36 -4.76
C LEU A 9 0.02 8.55 -5.03
N SER A 10 0.50 8.22 -6.23
CA SER A 10 1.94 8.28 -6.61
C SER A 10 2.56 9.66 -6.47
N GLU A 11 1.79 10.73 -6.67
CA GLU A 11 2.26 12.12 -6.62
C GLU A 11 1.85 12.84 -5.32
N CYS A 12 1.33 12.10 -4.34
CA CYS A 12 0.89 12.66 -3.07
C CYS A 12 2.06 12.82 -2.09
N THR A 13 3.06 13.62 -2.47
CA THR A 13 4.36 13.78 -1.77
C THR A 13 4.30 14.29 -0.33
N ARG A 14 3.14 14.78 0.12
CA ARG A 14 2.88 15.27 1.49
C ARG A 14 1.95 14.36 2.29
N LEU A 15 1.65 13.16 1.79
CA LEU A 15 0.76 12.22 2.47
C LEU A 15 1.51 11.54 3.62
N GLU A 16 1.24 11.96 4.84
CA GLU A 16 1.87 11.41 6.05
C GLU A 16 1.20 10.12 6.54
N GLU A 17 -0.11 10.05 6.35
CA GLU A 17 -0.96 8.95 6.77
C GLU A 17 -1.94 8.62 5.65
N PHE A 18 -2.25 7.33 5.50
CA PHE A 18 -3.32 6.93 4.60
C PHE A 18 -4.64 7.48 5.15
N PRO A 19 -5.52 8.05 4.31
CA PRO A 19 -6.79 8.59 4.80
C PRO A 19 -7.54 7.54 5.60
N GLU A 20 -8.08 7.93 6.76
CA GLU A 20 -8.92 7.05 7.56
C GLU A 20 -10.19 6.76 6.75
N ILE A 21 -10.27 5.55 6.23
CA ILE A 21 -11.40 5.11 5.41
C ILE A 21 -12.35 4.35 6.31
N CYS A 22 -13.52 4.94 6.55
CA CYS A 22 -14.62 4.30 7.24
C CYS A 22 -15.15 3.13 6.39
N GLY A 23 -14.61 1.93 6.64
CA GLY A 23 -15.04 0.69 6.00
C GLY A 23 -13.88 -0.16 5.50
N ASP A 24 -14.23 -1.35 5.01
CA ASP A 24 -13.28 -2.31 4.49
C ASP A 24 -13.10 -2.08 2.97
N MET A 25 -11.86 -1.89 2.51
CA MET A 25 -11.55 -1.62 1.10
C MET A 25 -11.31 -2.92 0.33
N ARG A 26 -12.13 -3.96 0.57
CA ARG A 26 -11.96 -5.28 -0.07
C ARG A 26 -11.98 -5.24 -1.60
N HIS A 27 -12.62 -4.22 -2.19
CA HIS A 27 -12.69 -4.05 -3.63
C HIS A 27 -11.45 -3.35 -4.21
N LEU A 28 -10.63 -2.69 -3.38
CA LEU A 28 -9.41 -2.05 -3.85
C LEU A 28 -8.42 -3.14 -4.28
N SER A 29 -8.15 -3.18 -5.58
CA SER A 29 -7.32 -4.19 -6.23
C SER A 29 -5.95 -3.64 -6.62
N ILE A 30 -5.86 -2.34 -6.93
CA ILE A 30 -4.65 -1.66 -7.37
C ILE A 30 -4.39 -0.46 -6.46
N LEU A 31 -3.19 -0.39 -5.90
CA LEU A 31 -2.70 0.78 -5.18
C LEU A 31 -1.34 1.20 -5.76
N ASN A 32 -1.28 2.44 -6.26
CA ASN A 32 -0.02 3.11 -6.57
C ASN A 32 0.20 4.19 -5.52
N LEU A 33 1.33 4.18 -4.82
CA LEU A 33 1.62 5.11 -3.73
C LEU A 33 3.03 5.65 -3.85
N GLY A 34 3.15 6.97 -3.74
CA GLY A 34 4.42 7.67 -3.73
C GLY A 34 4.40 8.87 -2.82
N SER A 35 4.92 8.68 -1.61
CA SER A 35 5.02 9.72 -0.61
C SER A 35 6.21 9.46 0.30
N PRO A 36 7.21 10.35 0.30
CA PRO A 36 8.35 10.23 1.22
C PRO A 36 7.97 10.31 2.69
N GLN A 37 6.76 10.80 2.99
CA GLN A 37 6.29 11.03 4.36
C GLN A 37 5.31 9.95 4.85
N ILE A 38 4.93 8.96 4.03
CA ILE A 38 3.96 7.95 4.45
C ILE A 38 4.59 6.99 5.47
N ARG A 39 3.99 6.90 6.65
CA ARG A 39 4.52 6.08 7.75
C ARG A 39 4.05 4.63 7.71
N SER A 40 2.80 4.42 7.31
CA SER A 40 2.16 3.11 7.34
C SER A 40 1.01 3.02 6.33
N LEU A 41 0.67 1.79 5.97
CA LEU A 41 -0.55 1.47 5.24
C LEU A 41 -1.57 0.86 6.21
N PRO A 42 -2.87 1.13 6.04
CA PRO A 42 -3.89 0.62 6.95
C PRO A 42 -4.14 -0.87 6.69
N PRO A 43 -4.67 -1.63 7.66
CA PRO A 43 -5.01 -3.04 7.45
C PRO A 43 -6.22 -3.23 6.51
N SER A 44 -7.02 -2.19 6.27
CA SER A 44 -8.28 -2.22 5.49
C SER A 44 -8.08 -2.40 3.97
N ILE A 45 -6.85 -2.30 3.44
CA ILE A 45 -6.52 -2.56 2.03
C ILE A 45 -6.19 -4.03 1.75
N SER A 46 -6.83 -4.96 2.45
CA SER A 46 -6.55 -6.40 2.38
C SER A 46 -6.84 -7.04 1.00
N GLY A 47 -7.64 -6.39 0.17
CA GLY A 47 -8.07 -6.89 -1.15
C GLY A 47 -7.04 -6.77 -2.29
N LEU A 48 -5.90 -6.11 -2.04
CA LEU A 48 -4.95 -5.74 -3.08
C LEU A 48 -4.41 -6.94 -3.89
N ARG A 49 -4.33 -6.73 -5.20
CA ARG A 49 -3.69 -7.61 -6.20
C ARG A 49 -2.43 -6.99 -6.77
N VAL A 50 -2.38 -5.67 -6.84
CA VAL A 50 -1.25 -4.89 -7.37
C VAL A 50 -0.89 -3.82 -6.36
N LEU A 51 0.37 -3.80 -5.94
CA LEU A 51 0.92 -2.75 -5.08
C LEU A 51 2.18 -2.18 -5.73
N ARG A 52 2.17 -0.87 -5.99
CA ARG A 52 3.33 -0.12 -6.46
C ARG A 52 3.70 0.94 -5.44
N LEU A 53 4.90 0.83 -4.90
CA LEU A 53 5.49 1.78 -3.97
C LEU A 53 6.68 2.44 -4.64
N ALA A 54 6.68 3.77 -4.70
CA ALA A 54 7.81 4.57 -5.19
C ALA A 54 8.09 5.69 -4.19
N ASP A 55 9.35 6.01 -3.92
CA ASP A 55 9.72 7.14 -3.04
C ASP A 55 9.06 7.10 -1.63
N CYS A 56 8.71 5.92 -1.10
CA CYS A 56 8.17 5.78 0.26
C CYS A 56 9.34 5.67 1.27
N GLU A 57 10.09 6.75 1.41
CA GLU A 57 11.38 6.77 2.13
C GLU A 57 11.30 6.36 3.61
N ILE A 58 10.15 6.57 4.26
CA ILE A 58 9.99 6.28 5.70
C ILE A 58 9.02 5.13 6.00
N LEU A 59 8.43 4.49 4.99
CA LEU A 59 7.55 3.34 5.19
C LEU A 59 8.38 2.13 5.64
N GLU A 60 8.05 1.55 6.80
CA GLU A 60 8.86 0.48 7.41
C GLU A 60 8.39 -0.93 7.05
N SER A 61 7.10 -1.11 6.80
CA SER A 61 6.51 -2.43 6.49
C SER A 61 5.24 -2.30 5.65
N ILE A 62 4.93 -3.39 4.92
CA ILE A 62 3.65 -3.60 4.25
C ILE A 62 2.79 -4.50 5.17
N PRO A 63 1.49 -4.21 5.39
CA PRO A 63 0.64 -5.01 6.27
C PRO A 63 0.50 -6.49 5.86
N GLU A 64 0.62 -7.40 6.83
CA GLU A 64 0.38 -8.85 6.64
C GLU A 64 -1.06 -9.20 6.23
N THR A 65 -2.00 -8.25 6.35
CA THR A 65 -3.38 -8.41 5.87
C THR A 65 -3.45 -8.48 4.34
N ILE A 66 -2.42 -8.01 3.63
CA ILE A 66 -2.32 -8.10 2.18
C ILE A 66 -1.82 -9.50 1.81
N ARG A 67 -2.74 -10.39 1.44
CA ARG A 67 -2.44 -11.82 1.19
C ARG A 67 -2.47 -12.27 -0.27
N ASN A 68 -2.96 -11.44 -1.19
CA ASN A 68 -3.27 -11.86 -2.56
C ASN A 68 -2.52 -11.04 -3.64
N LEU A 69 -1.32 -10.53 -3.32
CA LEU A 69 -0.54 -9.77 -4.30
C LEU A 69 -0.08 -10.68 -5.45
N SER A 70 -0.47 -10.31 -6.66
CA SER A 70 0.04 -10.90 -7.91
C SER A 70 1.13 -10.05 -8.55
N ASP A 71 1.20 -8.77 -8.21
CA ASP A 71 2.21 -7.82 -8.70
C ASP A 71 2.64 -6.89 -7.55
N LEU A 72 3.95 -6.82 -7.33
CA LEU A 72 4.57 -5.96 -6.33
C LEU A 72 5.78 -5.27 -6.97
N SER A 73 5.73 -3.94 -7.01
CA SER A 73 6.84 -3.09 -7.45
C SER A 73 7.23 -2.15 -6.32
N ILE A 74 8.52 -2.11 -6.02
CA ILE A 74 9.07 -1.26 -4.95
C ILE A 74 10.32 -0.56 -5.49
N SER A 75 10.31 0.76 -5.49
CA SER A 75 11.47 1.59 -5.81
C SER A 75 11.66 2.68 -4.75
N ASP A 76 12.92 2.96 -4.40
CA ASP A 76 13.30 4.09 -3.53
C ASP A 76 12.61 4.11 -2.14
N CYS A 77 12.22 2.92 -1.63
CA CYS A 77 11.62 2.73 -0.30
C CYS A 77 12.69 2.28 0.72
N ASN A 78 13.62 3.16 1.05
CA ASN A 78 14.88 2.82 1.74
C ASN A 78 14.72 2.29 3.18
N LYS A 79 13.59 2.56 3.85
CA LYS A 79 13.32 2.06 5.21
C LYS A 79 12.45 0.82 5.27
N LEU A 80 12.00 0.31 4.13
CA LEU A 80 11.15 -0.88 4.09
C LEU A 80 11.97 -2.10 4.52
N ALA A 81 11.71 -2.59 5.73
CA ALA A 81 12.49 -3.67 6.34
C ALA A 81 11.86 -5.05 6.13
N THR A 82 10.53 -5.11 5.99
CA THR A 82 9.80 -6.37 5.86
C THR A 82 8.75 -6.31 4.76
N LEU A 83 8.55 -7.46 4.10
CA LEU A 83 7.46 -7.73 3.17
C LEU A 83 6.54 -8.78 3.79
N PRO A 84 5.24 -8.80 3.44
CA PRO A 84 4.29 -9.76 4.00
C PRO A 84 4.67 -11.18 3.60
N ASN A 85 4.52 -12.13 4.54
CA ASN A 85 4.92 -13.52 4.31
C ASN A 85 4.13 -14.20 3.18
N SER A 86 2.92 -13.70 2.90
CA SER A 86 2.04 -14.15 1.81
C SER A 86 2.68 -14.08 0.42
N LEU A 87 3.74 -13.30 0.22
CA LEU A 87 4.48 -13.25 -1.04
C LEU A 87 5.33 -14.50 -1.30
N PHE A 88 5.55 -15.31 -0.25
CA PHE A 88 6.38 -16.51 -0.30
C PHE A 88 5.58 -17.81 -0.10
N GLU A 89 4.25 -17.70 0.05
CA GLU A 89 3.30 -18.83 0.14
C GLU A 89 2.73 -19.17 -1.25
#